data_AF-A0A2N2PJP0-F1
#
_entry.id   AF-A0A2N2PJP0-F1
#
_cell.length_a   1.000
_cell.length_b   1.000
_cell.length_c   1.000
_cell.angle_alpha   90.00
_cell.angle_beta   90.00
_cell.angle_gamma   90.00
#
_symmetry.space_group_name_H-M   'P 1'
#
loop_
_entity.id
_entity.type
_entity.pdbx_description
1 polymer ?
#
loop_
_entity_poly.entity_id
_entity_poly.type
_entity_poly.pdbx_seq_one_letter_code
_entity_poly.pdbx_strand_id
1 'polypeptide(L)'
;MSIKHFAISCAVAGLLCSAASSHANVYAAHLSATNTGGNNYNISYRLNENADTGVSVKVKGPLPATTVVRTIAAGSQLKGLNTVAWDGKNDASANVAAGSYSFEVTAAASGYGAVTKISDEGPLPAGNKFLNFYTPYGVAVDKNPANATFGRIYVVNNAGSVAATPVNTADGRLAMTDGVYILSNDFQDITGQVDTAYNGGVAWVGNSSPFRVRVAPDGAPFICDWSDSHSGVWIMDAANPANAFSELFDSTIVRGAGGLRTGLHGSIGGLYVAGTGSGRVMTTLDEDLDLTAATLGEGKGSLYSYAIGTATSGYNTAPTVTYDDFAAGNLQQNMNSTIAPGNNGWWISQNRSTDGAAVPALIHVTTSPAQTVDFNSFTNLPGGVGLAATTQGGMDISPDGTKLVYSVSAGMKVLEIGTFPTVTVAYEAGATYTGTTSRDAAFDAAGNFYGSNSSAEYLRVYSPAGANSYTTPAPATVTMAVTAGVNEWLNY
;
A
#
# COMPACT_ATOMS: atom_id res chain seq x y z
N MET A 1 16.25 -72.12 43.56
CA MET A 1 15.26 -71.43 42.69
C MET A 1 15.42 -69.94 42.94
N SER A 2 16.19 -69.24 42.11
CA SER A 2 16.57 -67.83 42.28
C SER A 2 16.13 -67.08 41.02
N ILE A 3 15.18 -66.17 41.18
CA ILE A 3 14.63 -65.34 40.10
C ILE A 3 15.43 -64.04 40.05
N LYS A 4 16.13 -63.83 38.93
CA LYS A 4 16.82 -62.57 38.62
C LYS A 4 15.79 -61.58 38.05
N HIS A 5 15.74 -60.39 38.64
CA HIS A 5 14.97 -59.25 38.13
C HIS A 5 15.68 -58.65 36.92
N PHE A 6 14.99 -58.54 35.79
CA PHE A 6 15.42 -57.76 34.63
C PHE A 6 14.54 -56.50 34.58
N ALA A 7 15.14 -55.34 34.84
CA ALA A 7 14.50 -54.05 34.64
C ALA A 7 14.63 -53.67 33.15
N ILE A 8 13.49 -53.52 32.47
CA ILE A 8 13.43 -52.96 31.12
C ILE A 8 13.24 -51.45 31.27
N SER A 9 14.30 -50.67 31.03
CA SER A 9 14.20 -49.22 30.85
C SER A 9 13.67 -48.92 29.45
N CYS A 10 12.42 -48.47 29.36
CA CYS A 10 11.89 -47.84 28.15
C CYS A 10 12.49 -46.43 28.02
N ALA A 11 13.38 -46.24 27.05
CA ALA A 11 13.79 -44.91 26.61
C ALA A 11 12.73 -44.37 25.63
N VAL A 12 11.96 -43.38 26.06
CA VAL A 12 11.10 -42.59 25.15
C VAL A 12 12.01 -41.57 24.47
N ALA A 13 12.31 -41.79 23.19
CA ALA A 13 12.91 -40.77 22.34
C ALA A 13 11.84 -39.71 22.03
N GLY A 14 11.86 -38.60 22.76
CA GLY A 14 11.06 -37.43 22.43
C GLY A 14 11.56 -36.83 21.11
N LEU A 15 10.81 -37.05 20.04
CA LEU A 15 10.99 -36.33 18.79
C LEU A 15 10.56 -34.88 19.03
N LEU A 16 11.52 -33.99 19.29
CA LEU A 16 11.30 -32.54 19.25
C LEU A 16 11.01 -32.17 17.79
N CYS A 17 9.73 -32.24 17.41
CA CYS A 17 9.25 -31.59 16.20
C CYS A 17 9.27 -30.09 16.51
N SER A 18 10.33 -29.38 16.12
CA SER A 18 10.28 -27.92 16.03
C SER A 18 9.22 -27.61 14.98
N ALA A 19 8.04 -27.20 15.43
CA ALA A 19 7.02 -26.65 14.54
C ALA A 19 7.69 -25.52 13.75
N ALA A 20 7.72 -25.66 12.41
CA ALA A 20 8.13 -24.57 11.55
C ALA A 20 7.20 -23.39 11.86
N SER A 21 7.76 -22.31 12.38
CA SER A 21 7.05 -21.06 12.54
C SER A 21 6.65 -20.60 11.14
N SER A 22 5.38 -20.70 10.80
CA SER A 22 4.88 -20.09 9.58
C SER A 22 4.95 -18.56 9.68
N HIS A 23 5.30 -17.88 8.59
CA HIS A 23 5.44 -16.43 8.53
C HIS A 23 4.69 -15.80 7.35
N ALA A 24 4.60 -14.47 7.30
CA ALA A 24 3.84 -13.75 6.29
C ALA A 24 4.46 -13.84 4.90
N ASN A 25 3.77 -13.24 3.91
CA ASN A 25 4.39 -12.89 2.65
C ASN A 25 5.51 -11.88 2.90
N VAL A 26 6.75 -12.37 2.99
CA VAL A 26 7.93 -11.57 3.30
C VAL A 26 8.49 -10.88 2.05
N TYR A 27 8.93 -9.64 2.21
CA TYR A 27 9.71 -8.90 1.21
C TYR A 27 10.68 -7.93 1.90
N ALA A 28 11.75 -7.60 1.16
CA ALA A 28 12.72 -6.59 1.57
C ALA A 28 12.36 -5.22 0.98
N ALA A 29 12.52 -4.15 1.74
CA ALA A 29 12.35 -2.78 1.30
C ALA A 29 13.44 -1.87 1.88
N HIS A 30 13.42 -0.58 1.52
CA HIS A 30 14.39 0.42 2.01
C HIS A 30 15.85 0.00 1.79
N LEU A 31 16.14 -0.59 0.62
CA LEU A 31 17.46 -1.05 0.25
C LEU A 31 18.46 0.11 0.20
N SER A 32 19.62 -0.07 0.80
CA SER A 32 20.72 0.90 0.75
C SER A 32 22.08 0.19 0.74
N ALA A 33 23.12 0.92 0.33
CA ALA A 33 24.49 0.46 0.40
C ALA A 33 25.39 1.59 0.91
N THR A 34 26.20 1.28 1.92
CA THR A 34 27.12 2.24 2.55
C THR A 34 28.55 1.72 2.40
N ASN A 35 29.43 2.51 1.80
CA ASN A 35 30.85 2.18 1.71
C ASN A 35 31.48 2.23 3.11
N THR A 36 32.15 1.15 3.52
CA THR A 36 32.80 1.01 4.83
C THR A 36 34.33 1.12 4.77
N GLY A 37 34.88 1.45 3.60
CA GLY A 37 36.31 1.63 3.35
C GLY A 37 36.78 0.81 2.16
N GLY A 38 37.49 1.43 1.23
CA GLY A 38 37.95 0.78 0.00
C GLY A 38 36.78 0.26 -0.84
N ASN A 39 36.84 -1.02 -1.22
CA ASN A 39 35.79 -1.70 -1.98
C ASN A 39 34.80 -2.47 -1.08
N ASN A 40 34.77 -2.18 0.22
CA ASN A 40 33.85 -2.83 1.17
C ASN A 40 32.55 -2.02 1.30
N TYR A 41 31.43 -2.74 1.33
CA TYR A 41 30.10 -2.17 1.44
C TYR A 41 29.27 -2.93 2.47
N ASN A 42 28.52 -2.19 3.28
CA ASN A 42 27.38 -2.72 4.00
C ASN A 42 26.13 -2.55 3.13
N ILE A 43 25.50 -3.65 2.77
CA ILE A 43 24.21 -3.69 2.08
C ILE A 43 23.13 -3.87 3.14
N SER A 44 22.24 -2.88 3.26
CA SER A 44 21.15 -2.88 4.24
C SER A 44 19.79 -3.02 3.56
N TYR A 45 18.88 -3.70 4.22
CA TYR A 45 17.49 -3.91 3.79
C TYR A 45 16.59 -4.10 5.01
N ARG A 46 15.30 -3.81 4.87
CA ARG A 46 14.31 -3.96 5.94
C ARG A 46 13.27 -5.00 5.55
N LEU A 47 13.07 -6.02 6.38
CA LEU A 47 12.06 -7.06 6.16
C LEU A 47 10.76 -6.70 6.88
N ASN A 48 9.61 -6.88 6.22
CA ASN A 48 8.30 -6.66 6.84
C ASN A 48 7.96 -7.73 7.90
N GLU A 49 8.51 -8.93 7.74
CA GLU A 49 8.34 -10.09 8.62
C GLU A 49 9.61 -10.95 8.62
N ASN A 50 9.67 -11.97 9.47
CA ASN A 50 10.81 -12.90 9.46
C ASN A 50 10.88 -13.66 8.13
N ALA A 51 12.07 -13.77 7.55
CA ALA A 51 12.35 -14.63 6.40
C ALA A 51 12.95 -15.96 6.89
N ASP A 52 12.11 -16.88 7.37
CA ASP A 52 12.55 -18.13 7.99
C ASP A 52 13.20 -19.11 7.02
N THR A 53 12.78 -19.12 5.75
CA THR A 53 13.41 -19.93 4.69
C THR A 53 14.60 -19.25 4.04
N GLY A 54 14.88 -18.00 4.42
CA GLY A 54 16.16 -17.33 4.22
C GLY A 54 16.13 -16.10 3.33
N VAL A 55 17.25 -15.38 3.34
CA VAL A 55 17.54 -14.23 2.50
C VAL A 55 18.77 -14.49 1.62
N SER A 56 18.67 -14.14 0.35
CA SER A 56 19.77 -14.14 -0.62
C SER A 56 19.97 -12.73 -1.17
N VAL A 57 21.23 -12.25 -1.15
CA VAL A 57 21.61 -10.98 -1.78
C VAL A 57 22.50 -11.27 -2.98
N LYS A 58 22.07 -10.88 -4.17
CA LYS A 58 22.88 -11.01 -5.40
C LYS A 58 23.44 -9.66 -5.77
N VAL A 59 24.76 -9.54 -5.82
CA VAL A 59 25.45 -8.37 -6.36
C VAL A 59 25.63 -8.54 -7.85
N LYS A 60 25.28 -7.51 -8.62
CA LYS A 60 25.23 -7.53 -10.08
C LYS A 60 26.02 -6.37 -10.67
N GLY A 61 26.81 -6.61 -11.70
CA GLY A 61 27.54 -5.56 -12.40
C GLY A 61 28.85 -6.00 -13.05
N PRO A 62 29.65 -5.03 -13.56
CA PRO A 62 29.38 -3.59 -13.58
C PRO A 62 28.11 -3.20 -14.35
N LEU A 63 27.59 -1.98 -14.15
CA LEU A 63 26.41 -1.48 -14.85
C LEU A 63 26.64 -1.46 -16.38
N PRO A 64 25.65 -1.89 -17.21
CA PRO A 64 24.32 -2.36 -16.82
C PRO A 64 24.35 -3.72 -16.10
N ALA A 65 23.71 -3.80 -14.93
CA ALA A 65 23.82 -4.89 -13.95
C ALA A 65 23.12 -6.19 -14.40
N THR A 66 23.66 -6.80 -15.46
CA THR A 66 23.12 -8.00 -16.11
C THR A 66 23.76 -9.29 -15.58
N THR A 67 24.98 -9.21 -15.07
CA THR A 67 25.74 -10.36 -14.55
C THR A 67 25.77 -10.37 -13.04
N VAL A 68 25.40 -11.50 -12.41
CA VAL A 68 25.61 -11.74 -10.98
C VAL A 68 27.08 -12.07 -10.75
N VAL A 69 27.75 -11.30 -9.89
CA VAL A 69 29.17 -11.50 -9.55
C VAL A 69 29.35 -12.13 -8.17
N ARG A 70 28.39 -11.93 -7.27
CA ARG A 70 28.44 -12.47 -5.91
C ARG A 70 27.03 -12.84 -5.45
N THR A 71 26.90 -14.00 -4.82
CA THR A 71 25.70 -14.40 -4.08
C THR A 71 26.04 -14.52 -2.60
N ILE A 72 25.39 -13.71 -1.77
CA ILE A 72 25.51 -13.77 -0.32
C ILE A 72 24.26 -14.48 0.22
N ALA A 73 24.45 -15.68 0.77
CA ALA A 73 23.39 -16.38 1.49
C ALA A 73 23.37 -15.92 2.94
N ALA A 74 22.41 -15.07 3.30
CA ALA A 74 22.28 -14.53 4.65
C ALA A 74 21.55 -15.48 5.62
N GLY A 75 21.01 -16.60 5.11
CA GLY A 75 20.19 -17.52 5.91
C GLY A 75 18.92 -16.85 6.42
N SER A 76 18.32 -17.41 7.47
CA SER A 76 17.12 -16.84 8.09
C SER A 76 17.44 -15.48 8.72
N GLN A 77 16.56 -14.49 8.50
CA GLN A 77 16.71 -13.13 9.01
C GLN A 77 15.41 -12.68 9.68
N LEU A 78 15.53 -11.82 10.68
CA LEU A 78 14.39 -11.32 11.45
C LEU A 78 13.74 -10.12 10.76
N LYS A 79 12.47 -9.88 11.08
CA LYS A 79 11.75 -8.63 10.77
C LYS A 79 12.59 -7.42 11.14
N GLY A 80 12.49 -6.37 10.33
CA GLY A 80 13.17 -5.10 10.53
C GLY A 80 14.49 -4.99 9.79
N LEU A 81 15.37 -4.11 10.28
CA LEU A 81 16.61 -3.74 9.60
C LEU A 81 17.65 -4.86 9.70
N ASN A 82 18.13 -5.31 8.54
CA ASN A 82 19.18 -6.31 8.39
C ASN A 82 20.32 -5.74 7.55
N THR A 83 21.53 -6.29 7.70
CA THR A 83 22.72 -5.84 6.96
C THR A 83 23.64 -7.02 6.65
N VAL A 84 24.17 -7.04 5.43
CA VAL A 84 25.22 -7.98 5.01
C VAL A 84 26.41 -7.21 4.45
N ALA A 85 27.61 -7.76 4.60
CA ALA A 85 28.82 -7.18 4.06
C ALA A 85 29.15 -7.75 2.67
N TRP A 86 29.55 -6.88 1.75
CA TRP A 86 30.22 -7.25 0.51
C TRP A 86 31.63 -6.66 0.49
N ASP A 87 32.62 -7.48 0.16
CA ASP A 87 34.04 -7.17 0.23
C ASP A 87 34.66 -6.80 -1.12
N GLY A 88 33.82 -6.50 -2.12
CA GLY A 88 34.28 -6.21 -3.48
C GLY A 88 34.79 -7.44 -4.24
N LYS A 89 34.47 -8.65 -3.79
CA LYS A 89 34.88 -9.91 -4.42
C LYS A 89 33.72 -10.71 -5.00
N ASN A 90 34.02 -11.49 -6.02
CA ASN A 90 33.09 -12.47 -6.60
C ASN A 90 33.00 -13.76 -5.76
N ASP A 91 32.16 -14.70 -6.20
CA ASP A 91 31.99 -16.00 -5.52
C ASP A 91 33.28 -16.86 -5.49
N ALA A 92 34.24 -16.60 -6.39
CA ALA A 92 35.55 -17.23 -6.42
C ALA A 92 36.58 -16.54 -5.51
N SER A 93 36.15 -15.60 -4.65
CA SER A 93 37.02 -14.80 -3.77
C SER A 93 38.05 -13.94 -4.50
N ALA A 94 37.83 -13.62 -5.78
CA ALA A 94 38.65 -12.69 -6.55
C ALA A 94 38.02 -11.30 -6.56
N ASN A 95 38.85 -10.25 -6.53
CA ASN A 95 38.39 -8.87 -6.66
C ASN A 95 37.63 -8.70 -7.98
N VAL A 96 36.47 -8.05 -7.93
CA VAL A 96 35.72 -7.73 -9.14
C VAL A 96 36.37 -6.55 -9.88
N ALA A 97 36.04 -6.40 -11.17
CA ALA A 97 36.55 -5.29 -11.97
C ALA A 97 36.05 -3.94 -11.43
N ALA A 98 36.81 -2.87 -11.67
CA ALA A 98 36.37 -1.51 -11.36
C ALA A 98 35.07 -1.18 -12.11
N GLY A 99 34.18 -0.43 -11.45
CA GLY A 99 32.89 -0.04 -12.01
C GLY A 99 31.80 0.10 -10.94
N SER A 100 30.61 0.50 -11.36
CA SER A 100 29.45 0.60 -10.50
C SER A 100 28.65 -0.70 -10.52
N TYR A 101 28.26 -1.18 -9.34
CA TYR A 101 27.48 -2.39 -9.14
C TYR A 101 26.12 -2.04 -8.51
N SER A 102 25.15 -2.92 -8.70
CA SER A 102 23.84 -2.90 -8.04
C SER A 102 23.63 -4.25 -7.33
N PHE A 103 22.51 -4.42 -6.65
CA PHE A 103 22.15 -5.66 -5.99
C PHE A 103 20.64 -5.90 -5.99
N GLU A 104 20.23 -7.13 -5.72
CA GLU A 104 18.84 -7.50 -5.44
C GLU A 104 18.79 -8.37 -4.17
N VAL A 105 17.71 -8.26 -3.41
CA VAL A 105 17.47 -9.02 -2.18
C VAL A 105 16.25 -9.89 -2.39
N THR A 106 16.44 -11.21 -2.32
CA THR A 106 15.34 -12.18 -2.30
C THR A 106 15.11 -12.61 -0.86
N ALA A 107 13.91 -12.35 -0.34
CA ALA A 107 13.45 -12.86 0.95
C ALA A 107 12.43 -13.98 0.70
N ALA A 108 12.44 -15.01 1.54
CA ALA A 108 11.52 -16.13 1.43
C ALA A 108 11.01 -16.57 2.80
N ALA A 109 9.74 -16.96 2.85
CA ALA A 109 9.10 -17.50 4.04
C ALA A 109 8.28 -18.76 3.75
N SER A 110 8.16 -19.62 4.78
CA SER A 110 7.36 -20.84 4.71
C SER A 110 5.85 -20.57 4.63
N GLY A 111 5.40 -19.37 4.98
CA GLY A 111 4.00 -18.97 4.85
C GLY A 111 3.10 -19.46 5.98
N TYR A 112 2.01 -18.74 6.26
CA TYR A 112 0.93 -19.19 7.15
C TYR A 112 0.03 -20.25 6.50
N GLY A 113 -0.51 -21.17 7.31
CA GLY A 113 -1.49 -22.16 6.83
C GLY A 113 -2.88 -21.57 6.52
N ALA A 114 -3.14 -20.35 6.99
CA ALA A 114 -4.36 -19.59 6.77
C ALA A 114 -4.04 -18.09 6.75
N VAL A 115 -5.00 -17.28 6.31
CA VAL A 115 -4.90 -15.82 6.40
C VAL A 115 -4.65 -15.42 7.86
N THR A 116 -3.60 -14.64 8.09
CA THR A 116 -3.12 -14.34 9.43
C THR A 116 -2.90 -12.84 9.61
N LYS A 117 -3.34 -12.29 10.74
CA LYS A 117 -3.02 -10.91 11.11
C LYS A 117 -1.55 -10.83 11.52
N ILE A 118 -0.80 -9.94 10.89
CA ILE A 118 0.65 -9.74 11.11
C ILE A 118 0.96 -8.39 11.75
N SER A 119 -0.06 -7.51 11.84
CA SER A 119 0.03 -6.31 12.66
C SER A 119 -0.03 -6.65 14.15
N ASP A 120 0.80 -5.95 14.92
CA ASP A 120 0.93 -6.02 16.36
C ASP A 120 0.42 -4.72 17.01
N GLU A 121 -0.71 -4.18 16.53
CA GLU A 121 -1.27 -2.94 17.03
C GLU A 121 -1.56 -2.98 18.55
N GLY A 122 -1.38 -1.85 19.23
CA GLY A 122 -1.55 -1.75 20.68
C GLY A 122 -0.49 -0.87 21.36
N PRO A 123 -0.56 -0.68 22.67
CA PRO A 123 0.37 0.18 23.38
C PRO A 123 1.74 -0.46 23.56
N LEU A 124 2.76 0.38 23.52
CA LEU A 124 4.11 -0.03 23.95
C LEU A 124 4.10 -0.40 25.45
N PRO A 125 4.90 -1.39 25.88
CA PRO A 125 5.86 -2.16 25.07
C PRO A 125 5.28 -3.43 24.42
N ALA A 126 4.00 -3.76 24.69
CA ALA A 126 3.41 -5.03 24.29
C ALA A 126 2.89 -5.06 22.83
N GLY A 127 2.63 -3.88 22.26
CA GLY A 127 2.25 -3.69 20.87
C GLY A 127 2.97 -2.50 20.24
N ASN A 128 2.61 -2.24 18.99
CA ASN A 128 3.18 -1.21 18.17
C ASN A 128 2.21 -0.03 18.04
N LYS A 129 2.48 1.02 18.82
CA LYS A 129 1.67 2.24 18.82
C LYS A 129 1.64 2.93 17.46
N PHE A 130 2.56 2.61 16.54
CA PHE A 130 2.59 3.26 15.24
C PHE A 130 1.45 2.80 14.32
N LEU A 131 0.77 1.72 14.68
CA LEU A 131 -0.43 1.21 13.99
C LEU A 131 -1.73 1.77 14.57
N ASN A 132 -1.66 2.67 15.55
CA ASN A 132 -2.82 3.27 16.21
C ASN A 132 -3.09 4.65 15.59
N PHE A 133 -4.34 4.89 15.18
CA PHE A 133 -4.78 6.07 14.44
C PHE A 133 -6.18 6.52 14.88
N TYR A 134 -6.38 7.80 15.14
CA TYR A 134 -7.69 8.33 15.52
C TYR A 134 -8.74 8.18 14.42
N THR A 135 -8.42 8.62 13.19
CA THR A 135 -9.34 8.59 12.06
C THR A 135 -8.60 8.24 10.76
N PRO A 136 -8.17 6.97 10.58
CA PRO A 136 -7.38 6.57 9.41
C PRO A 136 -8.27 6.40 8.16
N TYR A 137 -8.58 7.48 7.45
CA TYR A 137 -9.50 7.50 6.31
C TYR A 137 -8.91 6.92 5.03
N GLY A 138 -7.59 6.88 4.88
CA GLY A 138 -6.91 6.38 3.70
C GLY A 138 -5.67 5.57 4.04
N VAL A 139 -5.40 4.53 3.25
CA VAL A 139 -4.13 3.78 3.30
C VAL A 139 -3.64 3.47 1.90
N ALA A 140 -2.33 3.60 1.67
CA ALA A 140 -1.68 3.15 0.45
C ALA A 140 -0.24 2.69 0.73
N VAL A 141 0.29 1.81 -0.12
CA VAL A 141 1.67 1.31 -0.03
C VAL A 141 2.38 1.59 -1.36
N ASP A 142 3.64 2.02 -1.31
CA ASP A 142 4.48 2.10 -2.50
C ASP A 142 4.91 0.69 -2.95
N LYS A 143 4.33 0.23 -4.05
CA LYS A 143 4.53 -1.11 -4.61
C LYS A 143 5.66 -1.19 -5.64
N ASN A 144 6.27 -0.07 -6.04
CA ASN A 144 7.26 -0.06 -7.12
C ASN A 144 8.70 -0.09 -6.59
N PRO A 145 9.46 -1.18 -6.79
CA PRO A 145 10.83 -1.29 -6.28
C PRO A 145 11.84 -0.34 -6.95
N ALA A 146 11.46 0.31 -8.06
CA ALA A 146 12.28 1.37 -8.66
C ALA A 146 12.31 2.65 -7.80
N ASN A 147 11.33 2.84 -6.92
CA ASN A 147 11.24 4.02 -6.07
C ASN A 147 12.14 3.87 -4.83
N ALA A 148 12.79 4.96 -4.42
CA ALA A 148 13.52 5.00 -3.15
C ALA A 148 12.60 4.83 -1.92
N THR A 149 11.29 5.03 -2.12
CA THR A 149 10.22 4.92 -1.13
C THR A 149 9.53 3.56 -1.13
N PHE A 150 9.99 2.59 -1.94
CA PHE A 150 9.41 1.25 -2.00
C PHE A 150 9.17 0.66 -0.61
N GLY A 151 7.96 0.12 -0.38
CA GLY A 151 7.54 -0.45 0.90
C GLY A 151 7.08 0.56 1.94
N ARG A 152 7.13 1.88 1.67
CA ARG A 152 6.50 2.87 2.56
C ARG A 152 4.99 2.71 2.57
N ILE A 153 4.42 2.80 3.77
CA ILE A 153 2.99 2.79 4.02
C ILE A 153 2.58 4.23 4.36
N TYR A 154 1.58 4.75 3.64
CA TYR A 154 1.01 6.07 3.85
C TYR A 154 -0.37 5.93 4.45
N VAL A 155 -0.61 6.58 5.59
CA VAL A 155 -1.90 6.58 6.27
C VAL A 155 -2.41 8.01 6.37
N VAL A 156 -3.57 8.28 5.79
CA VAL A 156 -4.25 9.56 5.94
C VAL A 156 -5.06 9.52 7.23
N ASN A 157 -4.67 10.37 8.18
CA ASN A 157 -5.45 10.62 9.39
C ASN A 157 -6.27 11.89 9.17
N ASN A 158 -7.59 11.76 9.17
CA ASN A 158 -8.48 12.83 8.74
C ASN A 158 -8.62 13.96 9.77
N ALA A 159 -8.61 13.64 11.06
CA ALA A 159 -8.76 14.59 12.15
C ALA A 159 -7.74 14.33 13.25
N GLY A 160 -7.33 15.38 13.96
CA GLY A 160 -6.52 15.25 15.17
C GLY A 160 -7.34 14.73 16.37
N SER A 161 -6.67 14.03 17.30
CA SER A 161 -7.28 13.63 18.58
C SER A 161 -7.23 14.80 19.57
N VAL A 162 -8.34 15.13 20.25
CA VAL A 162 -8.34 16.20 21.27
C VAL A 162 -7.55 15.73 22.50
N ALA A 163 -6.51 16.47 22.89
CA ALA A 163 -5.51 16.16 23.91
C ALA A 163 -6.00 15.89 25.36
N ALA A 164 -7.30 15.75 25.60
CA ALA A 164 -7.89 15.55 26.93
C ALA A 164 -8.65 14.22 27.10
N THR A 165 -8.81 13.43 26.03
CA THR A 165 -9.38 12.08 26.12
C THR A 165 -8.49 11.17 25.28
N PRO A 166 -7.67 10.33 25.92
CA PRO A 166 -6.81 9.39 25.20
C PRO A 166 -7.63 8.62 24.14
N VAL A 167 -7.04 8.44 22.96
CA VAL A 167 -7.42 7.45 21.95
C VAL A 167 -7.36 6.09 22.63
N ASN A 168 -8.46 5.71 23.30
CA ASN A 168 -8.50 4.68 24.34
C ASN A 168 -7.49 4.94 25.50
N THR A 169 -7.91 4.93 26.76
CA THR A 169 -7.02 5.19 27.93
C THR A 169 -5.86 4.20 28.10
N ALA A 170 -5.66 3.29 27.15
CA ALA A 170 -4.62 2.28 27.12
C ALA A 170 -3.60 2.44 25.96
N ASP A 171 -3.85 3.16 24.86
CA ASP A 171 -3.28 2.79 23.52
C ASP A 171 -2.32 3.81 22.83
N GLY A 172 -1.42 4.46 23.59
CA GLY A 172 -0.05 4.77 23.13
C GLY A 172 0.25 5.99 22.23
N ARG A 173 -0.69 6.56 21.45
CA ARG A 173 -0.50 7.86 20.77
C ARG A 173 -1.38 8.92 21.42
N LEU A 174 -0.78 10.02 21.91
CA LEU A 174 -1.44 10.91 22.88
C LEU A 174 -2.08 12.15 22.24
N ALA A 175 -1.55 12.62 21.11
CA ALA A 175 -2.01 13.85 20.45
C ALA A 175 -1.76 13.78 18.94
N MET A 176 -2.56 12.98 18.24
CA MET A 176 -2.48 12.87 16.78
C MET A 176 -3.00 14.14 16.10
N THR A 177 -2.43 14.48 14.96
CA THR A 177 -2.89 15.57 14.09
C THR A 177 -3.41 15.04 12.76
N ASP A 178 -4.15 15.85 12.02
CA ASP A 178 -4.59 15.55 10.66
C ASP A 178 -3.43 15.65 9.65
N GLY A 179 -3.50 14.84 8.60
CA GLY A 179 -2.48 14.78 7.55
C GLY A 179 -2.07 13.35 7.23
N VAL A 180 -0.82 13.20 6.75
CA VAL A 180 -0.26 11.91 6.32
C VAL A 180 0.79 11.42 7.31
N TYR A 181 0.64 10.18 7.79
CA TYR A 181 1.68 9.44 8.49
C TYR A 181 2.37 8.46 7.55
N ILE A 182 3.68 8.27 7.74
CA ILE A 182 4.53 7.39 6.94
C ILE A 182 5.15 6.32 7.85
N LEU A 183 4.90 5.06 7.52
CA LEU A 183 5.54 3.91 8.17
C LEU A 183 6.46 3.18 7.18
N SER A 184 7.46 2.49 7.71
CA SER A 184 8.21 1.48 6.96
C SER A 184 7.43 0.17 6.83
N ASN A 185 7.92 -0.73 5.97
CA ASN A 185 7.31 -2.04 5.72
C ASN A 185 7.25 -2.96 6.96
N ASP A 186 8.02 -2.68 8.02
CA ASP A 186 7.97 -3.35 9.32
C ASP A 186 7.20 -2.57 10.39
N PHE A 187 6.39 -1.60 9.96
CA PHE A 187 5.44 -0.82 10.76
C PHE A 187 6.09 0.16 11.75
N GLN A 188 7.30 0.65 11.47
CA GLN A 188 7.97 1.66 12.29
C GLN A 188 7.79 3.06 11.71
N ASP A 189 7.86 4.08 12.56
CA ASP A 189 8.01 5.46 12.11
C ASP A 189 9.40 5.66 11.49
N ILE A 190 9.42 5.77 10.17
CA ILE A 190 10.66 5.90 9.38
C ILE A 190 11.04 7.36 9.12
N THR A 191 10.20 8.31 9.53
CA THR A 191 10.39 9.75 9.25
C THR A 191 10.47 10.62 10.50
N GLY A 192 10.26 10.03 11.69
CA GLY A 192 10.36 10.73 12.98
C GLY A 192 9.16 11.61 13.30
N GLN A 193 7.99 11.30 12.75
CA GLN A 193 6.74 12.02 12.97
C GLN A 193 6.20 11.87 14.39
N VAL A 194 6.45 10.72 15.01
CA VAL A 194 5.84 10.30 16.28
C VAL A 194 4.31 10.48 16.19
N ASP A 195 3.75 11.48 16.86
CA ASP A 195 2.31 11.73 16.91
C ASP A 195 1.89 12.89 15.98
N THR A 196 2.79 13.54 15.26
CA THR A 196 2.48 14.68 14.37
C THR A 196 2.51 14.27 12.90
N ALA A 197 1.34 14.31 12.26
CA ALA A 197 1.21 14.04 10.83
C ALA A 197 1.90 15.11 9.98
N TYR A 198 2.30 14.77 8.75
CA TYR A 198 2.66 15.75 7.74
C TYR A 198 1.37 16.33 7.17
N ASN A 199 1.07 17.59 7.51
CA ASN A 199 -0.12 18.28 7.01
C ASN A 199 0.12 19.04 5.70
N GLY A 200 1.38 19.15 5.25
CA GLY A 200 1.72 19.85 4.02
C GLY A 200 1.45 21.35 4.02
N GLY A 201 1.29 21.97 5.19
CA GLY A 201 0.84 23.36 5.29
C GLY A 201 -0.63 23.58 4.90
N VAL A 202 -1.40 22.50 4.73
CA VAL A 202 -2.82 22.56 4.39
C VAL A 202 -3.65 22.61 5.68
N ALA A 203 -4.61 23.53 5.72
CA ALA A 203 -5.61 23.60 6.78
C ALA A 203 -6.76 22.63 6.47
N TRP A 204 -6.55 21.36 6.81
CA TRP A 204 -7.53 20.30 6.64
C TRP A 204 -8.82 20.56 7.42
N VAL A 205 -9.97 20.10 6.91
CA VAL A 205 -11.29 20.44 7.47
C VAL A 205 -12.28 19.28 7.55
N GLY A 206 -13.01 19.26 8.66
CA GLY A 206 -14.15 18.36 8.86
C GLY A 206 -13.78 16.89 8.71
N ASN A 207 -14.77 16.08 8.32
CA ASN A 207 -14.63 14.62 8.22
C ASN A 207 -14.37 14.14 6.77
N SER A 208 -13.87 15.02 5.91
CA SER A 208 -13.73 14.78 4.46
C SER A 208 -12.39 15.27 3.87
N SER A 209 -11.49 15.81 4.70
CA SER A 209 -10.25 16.45 4.27
C SER A 209 -9.23 16.40 5.42
N PRO A 210 -8.04 15.76 5.25
CA PRO A 210 -7.67 14.93 4.10
C PRO A 210 -8.51 13.65 4.07
N PHE A 211 -8.71 13.06 2.89
CA PHE A 211 -9.60 11.90 2.74
C PHE A 211 -8.86 10.59 2.47
N ARG A 212 -8.56 10.28 1.20
CA ARG A 212 -7.86 9.06 0.79
C ARG A 212 -6.49 9.39 0.22
N VAL A 213 -5.63 8.39 0.12
CA VAL A 213 -4.31 8.50 -0.51
C VAL A 213 -4.08 7.38 -1.51
N ARG A 214 -3.40 7.67 -2.62
CA ARG A 214 -2.86 6.66 -3.54
C ARG A 214 -1.43 7.03 -3.91
N VAL A 215 -0.59 6.03 -4.14
CA VAL A 215 0.81 6.25 -4.53
C VAL A 215 0.90 6.12 -6.05
N ALA A 216 1.38 7.17 -6.71
CA ALA A 216 1.64 7.15 -8.16
C ALA A 216 2.82 6.24 -8.50
N PRO A 217 2.98 5.80 -9.77
CA PRO A 217 4.04 4.88 -10.15
C PRO A 217 5.47 5.37 -9.85
N ASP A 218 5.70 6.69 -9.76
CA ASP A 218 6.97 7.31 -9.36
C ASP A 218 7.13 7.55 -7.85
N GLY A 219 6.19 7.04 -7.03
CA GLY A 219 6.30 7.03 -5.57
C GLY A 219 5.67 8.25 -4.88
N ALA A 220 5.15 9.22 -5.64
CA ALA A 220 4.49 10.39 -5.10
C ALA A 220 3.10 10.03 -4.52
N PRO A 221 2.78 10.38 -3.25
CA PRO A 221 1.44 10.25 -2.71
C PRO A 221 0.51 11.36 -3.22
N PHE A 222 -0.65 10.96 -3.72
CA PHE A 222 -1.76 11.82 -4.15
C PHE A 222 -2.88 11.68 -3.11
N ILE A 223 -3.25 12.79 -2.48
CA ILE A 223 -4.23 12.86 -1.40
C ILE A 223 -5.52 13.46 -1.96
N CYS A 224 -6.61 12.72 -1.84
CA CYS A 224 -7.94 13.17 -2.18
C CYS A 224 -8.46 14.16 -1.13
N ASP A 225 -9.14 15.21 -1.58
CA ASP A 225 -9.93 16.09 -0.75
C ASP A 225 -11.39 16.04 -1.20
N TRP A 226 -12.24 15.55 -0.30
CA TRP A 226 -13.67 15.35 -0.52
C TRP A 226 -14.51 16.43 0.18
N SER A 227 -13.88 17.53 0.62
CA SER A 227 -14.58 18.66 1.26
C SER A 227 -14.98 19.74 0.27
N ASP A 228 -16.13 20.36 0.49
CA ASP A 228 -16.57 21.52 -0.32
C ASP A 228 -15.63 22.72 -0.26
N SER A 229 -14.87 22.90 0.83
CA SER A 229 -14.00 24.07 0.98
C SER A 229 -12.64 23.88 0.33
N HIS A 230 -12.14 22.64 0.23
CA HIS A 230 -10.78 22.34 -0.23
C HIS A 230 -10.70 21.20 -1.25
N SER A 231 -11.82 20.86 -1.91
CA SER A 231 -11.89 19.73 -2.83
C SER A 231 -10.83 19.75 -3.92
N GLY A 232 -10.43 18.57 -4.38
CA GLY A 232 -9.40 18.40 -5.38
C GLY A 232 -8.42 17.31 -5.00
N VAL A 233 -7.16 17.50 -5.40
CA VAL A 233 -6.06 16.57 -5.13
C VAL A 233 -4.82 17.34 -4.70
N TRP A 234 -4.19 16.85 -3.64
CA TRP A 234 -2.93 17.36 -3.11
C TRP A 234 -1.81 16.35 -3.38
N ILE A 235 -0.63 16.83 -3.73
CA ILE A 235 0.54 15.99 -4.00
C ILE A 235 1.58 16.23 -2.92
N MET A 236 2.01 15.15 -2.30
CA MET A 236 3.08 15.15 -1.30
C MET A 236 4.43 14.84 -1.96
N ASP A 237 5.47 15.58 -1.58
CA ASP A 237 6.86 15.20 -1.90
C ASP A 237 7.28 14.03 -1.00
N ALA A 238 7.31 12.82 -1.55
CA ALA A 238 7.66 11.61 -0.82
C ALA A 238 9.11 11.65 -0.28
N ALA A 239 10.03 12.31 -1.00
CA ALA A 239 11.43 12.39 -0.59
C ALA A 239 11.61 13.41 0.55
N ASN A 240 10.83 14.49 0.54
CA ASN A 240 10.86 15.55 1.55
C ASN A 240 9.46 15.78 2.13
N PRO A 241 8.96 14.83 2.96
CA PRO A 241 7.56 14.81 3.39
C PRO A 241 7.15 16.00 4.28
N ALA A 242 8.12 16.74 4.83
CA ALA A 242 7.91 17.96 5.59
C ALA A 242 7.63 19.21 4.73
N ASN A 243 7.85 19.14 3.41
CA ASN A 243 7.55 20.23 2.50
C ASN A 243 6.05 20.46 2.36
N ALA A 244 5.68 21.66 1.90
CA ALA A 244 4.30 21.98 1.58
C ALA A 244 3.76 21.02 0.49
N PHE A 245 2.50 20.62 0.64
CA PHE A 245 1.82 19.84 -0.39
C PHE A 245 1.40 20.75 -1.54
N SER A 246 1.44 20.23 -2.76
CA SER A 246 1.03 20.98 -3.95
C SER A 246 -0.43 20.71 -4.26
N GLU A 247 -1.25 21.75 -4.36
CA GLU A 247 -2.59 21.64 -4.94
C GLU A 247 -2.43 21.43 -6.45
N LEU A 248 -2.84 20.27 -6.97
CA LEU A 248 -2.62 19.90 -8.36
C LEU A 248 -3.40 20.82 -9.33
N PHE A 249 -4.66 21.08 -9.01
CA PHE A 249 -5.56 21.84 -9.86
C PHE A 249 -5.40 23.35 -9.68
N ASP A 250 -5.72 24.09 -10.74
CA ASP A 250 -5.61 25.55 -10.77
C ASP A 250 -6.54 26.23 -9.74
N SER A 251 -5.93 26.84 -8.73
CA SER A 251 -6.60 27.54 -7.65
C SER A 251 -7.12 28.93 -7.99
N THR A 252 -6.79 29.44 -9.19
CA THR A 252 -7.36 30.69 -9.69
C THR A 252 -8.79 30.52 -10.21
N ILE A 253 -9.22 29.30 -10.50
CA ILE A 253 -10.63 28.99 -10.82
C ILE A 253 -11.43 29.00 -9.52
N VAL A 254 -12.39 29.92 -9.44
CA VAL A 254 -13.20 30.13 -8.23
C VAL A 254 -13.98 28.86 -7.88
N ARG A 255 -13.86 28.42 -6.63
CA ARG A 255 -14.62 27.31 -6.07
C ARG A 255 -16.06 27.76 -5.80
N GLY A 256 -17.02 27.11 -6.42
CA GLY A 256 -18.45 27.35 -6.25
C GLY A 256 -19.03 26.61 -5.04
N ALA A 257 -20.36 26.59 -4.96
CA ALA A 257 -21.07 25.75 -4.00
C ALA A 257 -20.78 24.26 -4.25
N GLY A 258 -20.74 23.45 -3.19
CA GLY A 258 -20.45 22.01 -3.30
C GLY A 258 -19.04 21.71 -3.82
N GLY A 259 -18.05 22.56 -3.52
CA GLY A 259 -16.66 22.31 -3.92
C GLY A 259 -16.32 22.42 -5.41
N LEU A 260 -17.31 22.62 -6.30
CA LEU A 260 -17.12 22.57 -7.74
C LEU A 260 -16.25 23.73 -8.26
N ARG A 261 -15.15 23.39 -8.95
CA ARG A 261 -14.46 24.26 -9.90
C ARG A 261 -14.95 23.94 -11.30
N THR A 262 -15.79 24.84 -11.82
CA THR A 262 -16.59 24.62 -13.04
C THR A 262 -15.72 24.12 -14.20
N GLY A 263 -16.11 22.98 -14.77
CA GLY A 263 -15.45 22.37 -15.92
C GLY A 263 -14.09 21.70 -15.64
N LEU A 264 -13.65 21.69 -14.38
CA LEU A 264 -12.35 21.12 -13.99
C LEU A 264 -12.51 19.95 -13.01
N HIS A 265 -12.94 20.19 -11.79
CA HIS A 265 -13.10 19.15 -10.75
C HIS A 265 -14.05 19.61 -9.63
N GLY A 266 -14.59 18.67 -8.88
CA GLY A 266 -15.34 18.86 -7.64
C GLY A 266 -14.68 18.15 -6.47
N SER A 267 -15.49 17.64 -5.53
CA SER A 267 -15.07 16.81 -4.39
C SER A 267 -14.64 15.43 -4.86
N ILE A 268 -13.38 15.09 -4.61
CA ILE A 268 -12.79 13.85 -5.11
C ILE A 268 -12.77 12.82 -3.98
N GLY A 269 -13.59 11.77 -4.13
CA GLY A 269 -13.64 10.67 -3.18
C GLY A 269 -12.49 9.69 -3.41
N GLY A 270 -12.18 9.37 -4.66
CA GLY A 270 -11.17 8.38 -5.02
C GLY A 270 -10.43 8.74 -6.29
N LEU A 271 -9.20 8.26 -6.42
CA LEU A 271 -8.38 8.46 -7.61
C LEU A 271 -7.52 7.25 -7.93
N TYR A 272 -6.92 7.25 -9.12
CA TYR A 272 -5.84 6.38 -9.52
C TYR A 272 -4.89 7.14 -10.44
N VAL A 273 -3.58 6.90 -10.31
CA VAL A 273 -2.56 7.52 -11.18
C VAL A 273 -1.86 6.43 -11.98
N ALA A 274 -1.86 6.57 -13.29
CA ALA A 274 -1.15 5.71 -14.23
C ALA A 274 -0.01 6.47 -14.91
N GLY A 275 1.04 5.76 -15.31
CA GLY A 275 2.18 6.34 -16.02
C GLY A 275 3.05 7.28 -15.17
N THR A 276 4.10 7.81 -15.81
CA THR A 276 5.05 8.75 -15.22
C THR A 276 5.42 9.84 -16.24
N GLY A 277 6.04 10.93 -15.77
CA GLY A 277 6.50 12.02 -16.64
C GLY A 277 5.37 12.58 -17.51
N SER A 278 5.65 12.87 -18.78
CA SER A 278 4.65 13.39 -19.72
C SER A 278 3.50 12.43 -20.03
N GLY A 279 3.65 11.14 -19.74
CA GLY A 279 2.62 10.12 -19.96
C GLY A 279 1.72 9.89 -18.74
N ARG A 280 1.86 10.67 -17.66
CA ARG A 280 1.05 10.50 -16.46
C ARG A 280 -0.41 10.90 -16.70
N VAL A 281 -1.31 10.02 -16.31
CA VAL A 281 -2.76 10.24 -16.32
C VAL A 281 -3.30 9.97 -14.93
N MET A 282 -4.12 10.90 -14.41
CA MET A 282 -4.89 10.70 -13.20
C MET A 282 -6.34 10.46 -13.57
N THR A 283 -6.97 9.45 -12.98
CA THR A 283 -8.43 9.23 -13.08
C THR A 283 -9.02 9.45 -11.70
N THR A 284 -10.16 10.12 -11.62
CA THR A 284 -10.85 10.41 -10.35
C THR A 284 -12.29 9.92 -10.43
N LEU A 285 -12.85 9.62 -9.27
CA LEU A 285 -14.29 9.62 -9.04
C LEU A 285 -14.65 10.90 -8.31
N ASP A 286 -15.56 11.67 -8.91
CA ASP A 286 -15.89 13.03 -8.49
C ASP A 286 -17.39 13.12 -8.14
N GLU A 287 -17.70 13.73 -6.99
CA GLU A 287 -19.06 13.89 -6.49
C GLU A 287 -19.82 15.03 -7.16
N ASP A 288 -19.11 16.08 -7.59
CA ASP A 288 -19.76 17.35 -7.96
C ASP A 288 -19.51 17.74 -9.41
N LEU A 289 -18.46 17.21 -10.03
CA LEU A 289 -18.23 17.41 -11.45
C LEU A 289 -19.26 16.63 -12.27
N ASP A 290 -19.91 17.35 -13.16
CA ASP A 290 -20.88 16.84 -14.12
C ASP A 290 -20.57 17.44 -15.49
N LEU A 291 -19.98 16.64 -16.38
CA LEU A 291 -19.66 17.05 -17.76
C LEU A 291 -20.64 16.50 -18.80
N THR A 292 -21.48 15.54 -18.42
CA THR A 292 -22.29 14.77 -19.37
C THR A 292 -23.79 15.00 -19.23
N ALA A 293 -24.27 15.47 -18.08
CA ALA A 293 -25.70 15.68 -17.90
C ALA A 293 -26.15 17.09 -18.31
N ALA A 294 -27.40 17.16 -18.78
CA ALA A 294 -28.05 18.41 -19.16
C ALA A 294 -28.46 19.24 -17.93
N THR A 295 -28.59 18.59 -16.76
CA THR A 295 -28.94 19.22 -15.47
C THR A 295 -27.82 18.96 -14.47
N LEU A 296 -27.37 20.01 -13.77
CA LEU A 296 -26.36 19.87 -12.72
C LEU A 296 -26.82 18.87 -11.65
N GLY A 297 -26.01 17.82 -11.44
CA GLY A 297 -26.19 16.83 -10.39
C GLY A 297 -26.71 15.48 -10.86
N GLU A 298 -26.92 15.31 -12.17
CA GLU A 298 -27.34 14.04 -12.77
C GLU A 298 -26.13 13.15 -13.14
N GLY A 299 -24.98 13.71 -13.51
CA GLY A 299 -23.74 12.99 -13.88
C GLY A 299 -22.76 12.70 -12.75
N LYS A 300 -23.18 12.81 -11.48
CA LYS A 300 -22.35 12.57 -10.30
C LYS A 300 -21.86 11.11 -10.22
N GLY A 301 -20.68 10.89 -9.62
CA GLY A 301 -20.14 9.52 -9.46
C GLY A 301 -19.50 8.93 -10.73
N SER A 302 -19.37 9.74 -11.78
CA SER A 302 -18.66 9.42 -13.01
C SER A 302 -17.14 9.39 -12.81
N LEU A 303 -16.44 8.71 -13.72
CA LEU A 303 -14.97 8.71 -13.76
C LEU A 303 -14.45 9.73 -14.75
N TYR A 304 -13.49 10.54 -14.31
CA TYR A 304 -12.88 11.61 -15.09
C TYR A 304 -11.37 11.43 -15.18
N SER A 305 -10.81 11.45 -16.39
CA SER A 305 -9.37 11.32 -16.62
C SER A 305 -8.71 12.62 -17.08
N TYR A 306 -7.58 12.92 -16.45
CA TYR A 306 -6.76 14.11 -16.62
C TYR A 306 -5.37 13.69 -17.10
N ALA A 307 -4.95 14.17 -18.27
CA ALA A 307 -3.59 13.97 -18.79
C ALA A 307 -2.59 14.93 -18.11
N ILE A 308 -2.37 14.71 -16.81
CA ILE A 308 -1.62 15.66 -15.96
C ILE A 308 -0.14 15.78 -16.30
N GLY A 309 0.45 14.78 -16.96
CA GLY A 309 1.85 14.81 -17.36
C GLY A 309 2.77 15.13 -16.18
N THR A 310 3.65 16.11 -16.34
CA THR A 310 4.58 16.56 -15.30
C THR A 310 4.00 17.65 -14.38
N ALA A 311 2.72 18.01 -14.52
CA ALA A 311 2.12 19.04 -13.68
C ALA A 311 2.08 18.59 -12.22
N THR A 312 2.51 19.48 -11.33
CA THR A 312 2.41 19.31 -9.88
C THR A 312 1.50 20.35 -9.24
N SER A 313 1.16 21.43 -9.97
CA SER A 313 0.19 22.45 -9.58
C SER A 313 -0.31 23.22 -10.81
N GLY A 314 -1.40 23.96 -10.64
CA GLY A 314 -1.92 24.85 -11.69
C GLY A 314 -2.53 24.14 -12.91
N TYR A 315 -2.85 22.85 -12.80
CA TYR A 315 -3.45 22.11 -13.90
C TYR A 315 -4.90 22.58 -14.14
N ASN A 316 -5.20 23.03 -15.35
CA ASN A 316 -6.48 23.68 -15.71
C ASN A 316 -7.14 23.12 -16.98
N THR A 317 -6.66 21.97 -17.49
CA THR A 317 -7.27 21.33 -18.66
C THR A 317 -8.47 20.50 -18.23
N ALA A 318 -9.63 20.69 -18.87
CA ALA A 318 -10.82 19.91 -18.60
C ALA A 318 -10.57 18.40 -18.76
N PRO A 319 -11.15 17.53 -17.91
CA PRO A 319 -10.98 16.10 -18.03
C PRO A 319 -11.78 15.51 -19.20
N THR A 320 -11.45 14.26 -19.49
CA THR A 320 -12.24 13.38 -20.36
C THR A 320 -13.10 12.44 -19.51
N VAL A 321 -14.28 12.08 -20.01
CA VAL A 321 -15.19 11.15 -19.34
C VAL A 321 -14.76 9.72 -19.62
N THR A 322 -14.34 9.02 -18.57
CA THR A 322 -13.87 7.62 -18.63
C THR A 322 -14.99 6.63 -18.37
N TYR A 323 -15.96 7.02 -17.55
CA TYR A 323 -17.20 6.29 -17.28
C TYR A 323 -18.27 7.31 -16.90
N ASP A 324 -19.40 7.29 -17.62
CA ASP A 324 -20.58 8.10 -17.31
C ASP A 324 -21.58 7.26 -16.50
N ASP A 325 -21.66 7.51 -15.19
CA ASP A 325 -22.54 6.73 -14.31
C ASP A 325 -24.02 6.93 -14.64
N PHE A 326 -24.42 8.14 -15.02
CA PHE A 326 -25.79 8.46 -15.37
C PHE A 326 -26.26 7.66 -16.59
N ALA A 327 -25.46 7.68 -17.65
CA ALA A 327 -25.72 6.91 -18.86
C ALA A 327 -25.67 5.39 -18.61
N ALA A 328 -24.90 4.95 -17.61
CA ALA A 328 -24.73 3.55 -17.24
C ALA A 328 -25.72 3.03 -16.18
N GLY A 329 -26.79 3.79 -15.90
CA GLY A 329 -27.88 3.36 -15.02
C GLY A 329 -27.84 3.92 -13.60
N ASN A 330 -27.00 4.93 -13.36
CA ASN A 330 -26.93 5.72 -12.13
C ASN A 330 -26.70 4.82 -10.90
N LEU A 331 -25.63 4.02 -10.94
CA LEU A 331 -25.37 3.01 -9.91
C LEU A 331 -24.59 3.58 -8.71
N GLN A 332 -23.93 4.74 -8.86
CA GLN A 332 -23.14 5.41 -7.82
C GLN A 332 -23.96 6.49 -7.10
N GLN A 333 -24.65 6.16 -6.00
CA GLN A 333 -25.52 7.13 -5.28
C GLN A 333 -24.90 7.84 -4.07
N ASN A 334 -23.68 7.49 -3.62
CA ASN A 334 -23.07 8.07 -2.40
C ASN A 334 -21.76 8.79 -2.67
N MET A 335 -21.08 8.48 -3.78
CA MET A 335 -19.87 9.14 -4.30
C MET A 335 -18.64 9.09 -3.38
N ASN A 336 -18.81 8.68 -2.11
CA ASN A 336 -17.75 8.16 -1.27
C ASN A 336 -17.30 6.78 -1.79
N SER A 337 -16.53 6.82 -2.86
CA SER A 337 -16.19 5.66 -3.67
C SER A 337 -14.70 5.59 -3.96
N THR A 338 -14.20 4.37 -4.14
CA THR A 338 -12.82 4.07 -4.50
C THR A 338 -12.80 3.41 -5.87
N ILE A 339 -11.74 3.70 -6.63
CA ILE A 339 -11.55 3.14 -7.97
C ILE A 339 -10.22 2.41 -8.07
N ALA A 340 -10.18 1.36 -8.89
CA ALA A 340 -8.94 0.70 -9.27
C ALA A 340 -9.08 0.10 -10.68
N PRO A 341 -8.05 0.19 -11.54
CA PRO A 341 -8.07 -0.48 -12.82
C PRO A 341 -7.82 -1.98 -12.66
N GLY A 342 -8.42 -2.78 -13.54
CA GLY A 342 -8.24 -4.23 -13.58
C GLY A 342 -9.10 -4.82 -14.69
N ASN A 343 -8.80 -6.04 -15.15
CA ASN A 343 -9.66 -6.80 -16.08
C ASN A 343 -10.15 -6.02 -17.34
N ASN A 344 -9.30 -5.16 -17.91
CA ASN A 344 -9.62 -4.27 -19.04
C ASN A 344 -10.71 -3.21 -18.76
N GLY A 345 -10.87 -2.84 -17.49
CA GLY A 345 -11.87 -1.91 -17.03
C GLY A 345 -11.51 -1.24 -15.71
N TRP A 346 -12.55 -0.79 -15.01
CA TRP A 346 -12.46 -0.14 -13.71
C TRP A 346 -13.36 -0.84 -12.71
N TRP A 347 -12.78 -1.21 -11.58
CA TRP A 347 -13.51 -1.56 -10.38
C TRP A 347 -13.89 -0.27 -9.65
N ILE A 348 -15.15 -0.18 -9.22
CA ILE A 348 -15.68 0.96 -8.48
C ILE A 348 -16.44 0.45 -7.25
N SER A 349 -15.92 0.75 -6.07
CA SER A 349 -16.54 0.41 -4.77
C SER A 349 -17.11 1.67 -4.14
N GLN A 350 -18.28 1.58 -3.51
CA GLN A 350 -18.91 2.71 -2.84
C GLN A 350 -19.36 2.40 -1.41
N ASN A 351 -19.51 3.43 -0.60
CA ASN A 351 -20.09 3.32 0.73
C ASN A 351 -21.57 2.88 0.66
N ARG A 352 -21.85 1.66 1.12
CA ARG A 352 -23.21 1.08 1.18
C ARG A 352 -23.42 0.30 2.47
N SER A 353 -24.49 0.62 3.19
CA SER A 353 -24.97 -0.19 4.32
C SER A 353 -25.67 -1.48 3.87
N THR A 354 -26.15 -1.54 2.64
CA THR A 354 -26.79 -2.72 2.06
C THR A 354 -26.53 -2.71 0.56
N ASP A 355 -26.04 -3.83 0.05
CA ASP A 355 -25.82 -4.03 -1.39
C ASP A 355 -27.17 -4.24 -2.10
N GLY A 356 -27.30 -3.77 -3.34
CA GLY A 356 -28.54 -3.83 -4.09
C GLY A 356 -28.32 -3.64 -5.58
N ALA A 357 -29.14 -4.28 -6.42
CA ALA A 357 -28.96 -4.24 -7.88
C ALA A 357 -28.89 -2.82 -8.47
N ALA A 358 -29.71 -1.88 -7.94
CA ALA A 358 -29.73 -0.49 -8.38
C ALA A 358 -28.71 0.42 -7.66
N VAL A 359 -28.12 -0.07 -6.55
CA VAL A 359 -27.15 0.68 -5.74
C VAL A 359 -26.02 -0.25 -5.26
N PRO A 360 -25.31 -0.89 -6.20
CA PRO A 360 -24.39 -1.96 -5.89
C PRO A 360 -23.19 -1.46 -5.09
N ALA A 361 -22.75 -2.24 -4.11
CA ALA A 361 -21.58 -1.96 -3.31
C ALA A 361 -20.29 -1.96 -4.14
N LEU A 362 -20.21 -2.81 -5.16
CA LEU A 362 -19.07 -2.94 -6.08
C LEU A 362 -19.56 -3.21 -7.50
N ILE A 363 -18.98 -2.51 -8.47
CA ILE A 363 -19.16 -2.77 -9.89
C ILE A 363 -17.82 -2.90 -10.60
N HIS A 364 -17.83 -3.56 -11.75
CA HIS A 364 -16.80 -3.42 -12.78
C HIS A 364 -17.43 -2.80 -14.02
N VAL A 365 -16.68 -1.91 -14.66
CA VAL A 365 -17.09 -1.25 -15.91
C VAL A 365 -16.00 -1.44 -16.95
N THR A 366 -16.39 -1.84 -18.17
CA THR A 366 -15.43 -2.03 -19.27
C THR A 366 -15.00 -0.68 -19.86
N THR A 367 -13.81 -0.64 -20.47
CA THR A 367 -13.32 0.55 -21.20
C THR A 367 -13.51 0.45 -22.72
N SER A 368 -13.93 -0.71 -23.24
CA SER A 368 -14.20 -0.99 -24.66
C SER A 368 -15.02 -2.28 -24.81
N PRO A 369 -15.98 -2.39 -25.76
CA PRO A 369 -16.34 -1.41 -26.79
C PRO A 369 -17.33 -0.32 -26.35
N ALA A 370 -17.81 -0.34 -25.09
CA ALA A 370 -18.59 0.74 -24.48
C ALA A 370 -18.38 0.73 -22.95
N GLN A 371 -18.59 1.86 -22.28
CA GLN A 371 -18.46 2.02 -20.81
C GLN A 371 -19.61 1.29 -20.06
N THR A 372 -19.74 -0.02 -20.26
CA THR A 372 -20.83 -0.82 -19.69
C THR A 372 -20.43 -1.50 -18.41
N VAL A 373 -21.37 -1.55 -17.47
CA VAL A 373 -21.28 -2.37 -16.25
C VAL A 373 -21.40 -3.84 -16.64
N ASP A 374 -20.32 -4.59 -16.51
CA ASP A 374 -20.24 -6.03 -16.80
C ASP A 374 -20.09 -6.89 -15.53
N PHE A 375 -19.97 -6.25 -14.37
CA PHE A 375 -20.14 -6.87 -13.06
C PHE A 375 -20.90 -5.94 -12.11
N ASN A 376 -21.86 -6.51 -11.39
CA ASN A 376 -22.59 -5.89 -10.30
C ASN A 376 -22.63 -6.86 -9.12
N SER A 377 -22.12 -6.43 -7.96
CA SER A 377 -21.94 -7.27 -6.80
C SER A 377 -23.21 -7.98 -6.34
N PHE A 378 -24.35 -7.31 -6.42
CA PHE A 378 -25.62 -7.87 -5.98
C PHE A 378 -26.11 -9.00 -6.89
N THR A 379 -25.98 -8.82 -8.21
CA THR A 379 -26.53 -9.75 -9.20
C THR A 379 -25.56 -10.86 -9.60
N ASN A 380 -24.25 -10.61 -9.54
CA ASN A 380 -23.24 -11.53 -10.07
C ASN A 380 -22.61 -12.43 -9.01
N LEU A 381 -22.65 -12.07 -7.72
CA LEU A 381 -22.10 -12.94 -6.68
C LEU A 381 -23.02 -14.13 -6.39
N PRO A 382 -22.45 -15.32 -6.10
CA PRO A 382 -23.23 -16.53 -5.88
C PRO A 382 -24.31 -16.36 -4.79
N GLY A 383 -25.51 -16.88 -5.08
CA GLY A 383 -26.64 -16.90 -4.14
C GLY A 383 -27.46 -15.60 -4.07
N GLY A 384 -27.12 -14.57 -4.84
CA GLY A 384 -27.90 -13.31 -4.88
C GLY A 384 -27.90 -12.54 -3.55
N VAL A 385 -26.93 -12.82 -2.68
CA VAL A 385 -26.83 -12.23 -1.34
C VAL A 385 -26.07 -10.89 -1.32
N GLY A 386 -25.52 -10.46 -2.46
CA GLY A 386 -24.65 -9.28 -2.56
C GLY A 386 -23.42 -9.33 -1.67
N LEU A 387 -22.59 -8.29 -1.73
CA LEU A 387 -21.60 -8.03 -0.70
C LEU A 387 -22.34 -7.58 0.57
N ALA A 388 -21.79 -7.91 1.74
CA ALA A 388 -22.23 -7.25 2.97
C ALA A 388 -21.98 -5.73 2.89
N ALA A 389 -22.45 -4.97 3.89
CA ALA A 389 -22.23 -3.53 3.97
C ALA A 389 -20.76 -3.14 3.72
N THR A 390 -20.49 -2.46 2.59
CA THR A 390 -19.20 -1.85 2.27
C THR A 390 -19.12 -0.49 2.94
N THR A 391 -18.47 -0.45 4.10
CA THR A 391 -18.33 0.80 4.85
C THR A 391 -17.23 1.64 4.20
N GLN A 392 -17.60 2.85 3.78
CA GLN A 392 -16.71 3.83 3.16
C GLN A 392 -16.02 3.36 1.87
N GLY A 393 -16.52 2.34 1.17
CA GLY A 393 -16.05 1.99 -0.18
C GLY A 393 -14.55 1.70 -0.36
N GLY A 394 -13.81 1.42 0.71
CA GLY A 394 -12.37 1.15 0.68
C GLY A 394 -12.03 -0.06 -0.16
N MET A 395 -11.03 0.05 -1.05
CA MET A 395 -10.67 -1.03 -1.98
C MET A 395 -9.27 -0.86 -2.58
N ASP A 396 -8.63 -1.99 -2.89
CA ASP A 396 -7.44 -2.05 -3.74
C ASP A 396 -7.35 -3.38 -4.50
N ILE A 397 -6.51 -3.41 -5.53
CA ILE A 397 -6.22 -4.59 -6.35
C ILE A 397 -4.80 -5.09 -6.06
N SER A 398 -4.64 -6.40 -5.99
CA SER A 398 -3.33 -7.02 -5.76
C SER A 398 -2.37 -6.71 -6.90
N PRO A 399 -1.04 -6.69 -6.66
CA PRO A 399 -0.06 -6.35 -7.71
C PRO A 399 -0.13 -7.22 -8.97
N ASP A 400 -0.57 -8.47 -8.84
CA ASP A 400 -0.76 -9.41 -9.95
C ASP A 400 -2.13 -9.30 -10.65
N GLY A 401 -3.01 -8.42 -10.16
CA GLY A 401 -4.36 -8.22 -10.70
C GLY A 401 -5.35 -9.36 -10.44
N THR A 402 -5.00 -10.34 -9.60
CA THR A 402 -5.83 -11.53 -9.41
C THR A 402 -6.80 -11.44 -8.23
N LYS A 403 -6.59 -10.49 -7.32
CA LYS A 403 -7.42 -10.31 -6.12
C LYS A 403 -7.83 -8.86 -5.92
N LEU A 404 -8.99 -8.70 -5.31
CA LEU A 404 -9.54 -7.42 -4.89
C LEU A 404 -9.81 -7.48 -3.39
N VAL A 405 -9.24 -6.55 -2.64
CA VAL A 405 -9.55 -6.37 -1.22
C VAL A 405 -10.50 -5.21 -1.06
N TYR A 406 -11.51 -5.34 -0.20
CA TYR A 406 -12.44 -4.25 0.08
C TYR A 406 -12.86 -4.21 1.55
N SER A 407 -13.19 -3.03 2.04
CA SER A 407 -13.68 -2.82 3.40
C SER A 407 -15.13 -3.29 3.54
N VAL A 408 -15.40 -3.93 4.68
CA VAL A 408 -16.76 -4.28 5.11
C VAL A 408 -17.01 -3.79 6.52
N SER A 409 -18.28 -3.78 6.93
CA SER A 409 -18.65 -3.57 8.33
C SER A 409 -17.87 -4.52 9.24
N ALA A 410 -17.04 -3.94 10.11
CA ALA A 410 -16.17 -4.63 11.06
C ALA A 410 -15.12 -5.58 10.43
N GLY A 411 -14.61 -5.26 9.23
CA GLY A 411 -13.56 -6.09 8.63
C GLY A 411 -13.17 -5.71 7.21
N MET A 412 -12.60 -6.70 6.54
CA MET A 412 -12.24 -6.68 5.13
C MET A 412 -12.59 -8.04 4.52
N LYS A 413 -12.85 -8.05 3.22
CA LYS A 413 -12.98 -9.28 2.46
C LYS A 413 -12.10 -9.22 1.22
N VAL A 414 -11.63 -10.38 0.79
CA VAL A 414 -10.85 -10.52 -0.44
C VAL A 414 -11.62 -11.37 -1.42
N LEU A 415 -11.74 -10.87 -2.64
CA LEU A 415 -12.33 -11.55 -3.78
C LEU A 415 -11.22 -12.06 -4.70
N GLU A 416 -11.40 -13.26 -5.25
CA GLU A 416 -10.67 -13.72 -6.43
C GLU A 416 -11.33 -13.12 -7.68
N ILE A 417 -10.53 -12.48 -8.53
CA ILE A 417 -10.96 -11.84 -9.80
C ILE A 417 -10.13 -12.29 -11.01
N GLY A 418 -9.14 -13.17 -10.82
CA GLY A 418 -8.24 -13.63 -11.90
C GLY A 418 -8.91 -14.40 -13.04
N THR A 419 -10.11 -14.97 -12.83
CA THR A 419 -10.91 -15.65 -13.86
C THR A 419 -12.18 -14.86 -14.22
N PHE A 420 -12.05 -13.53 -14.27
CA PHE A 420 -13.14 -12.60 -14.60
C PHE A 420 -13.91 -13.02 -15.87
N PRO A 421 -15.25 -13.01 -15.87
CA PRO A 421 -16.14 -12.39 -14.88
C PRO A 421 -16.46 -13.26 -13.66
N THR A 422 -15.82 -14.42 -13.48
CA THR A 422 -16.05 -15.24 -12.28
C THR A 422 -15.38 -14.58 -11.08
N VAL A 423 -16.19 -14.13 -10.13
CA VAL A 423 -15.75 -13.51 -8.88
C VAL A 423 -16.23 -14.35 -7.70
N THR A 424 -15.33 -14.71 -6.80
CA THR A 424 -15.64 -15.51 -5.61
C THR A 424 -14.99 -14.90 -4.38
N VAL A 425 -15.62 -15.03 -3.22
CA VAL A 425 -14.97 -14.67 -1.95
C VAL A 425 -13.85 -15.65 -1.68
N ALA A 426 -12.61 -15.15 -1.63
CA ALA A 426 -11.43 -15.93 -1.29
C ALA A 426 -11.41 -16.22 0.21
N TYR A 427 -11.53 -15.15 1.00
CA TYR A 427 -11.50 -15.20 2.46
C TYR A 427 -11.96 -13.88 3.08
N GLU A 428 -12.27 -13.93 4.37
CA GLU A 428 -12.65 -12.78 5.18
C GLU A 428 -11.57 -12.53 6.25
N ALA A 429 -11.33 -11.27 6.56
CA ALA A 429 -10.39 -10.85 7.58
C ALA A 429 -11.01 -9.77 8.48
N GLY A 430 -10.51 -9.66 9.71
CA GLY A 430 -10.88 -8.56 10.59
C GLY A 430 -12.13 -8.76 11.45
N ALA A 431 -12.70 -9.98 11.54
CA ALA A 431 -13.80 -10.32 12.47
C ALA A 431 -13.53 -9.99 13.97
N THR A 432 -12.36 -9.44 14.30
CA THR A 432 -11.92 -8.96 15.61
C THR A 432 -11.81 -7.43 15.71
N TYR A 433 -12.27 -6.64 14.73
CA TYR A 433 -12.35 -5.17 14.92
C TYR A 433 -13.39 -4.87 15.99
N THR A 434 -13.04 -4.00 16.94
CA THR A 434 -14.01 -3.41 17.86
C THR A 434 -14.78 -2.33 17.10
N GLY A 435 -15.97 -2.68 16.59
CA GLY A 435 -16.86 -1.76 15.87
C GLY A 435 -16.76 -1.85 14.34
N THR A 436 -17.60 -1.06 13.66
CA THR A 436 -18.00 -1.32 12.27
C THR A 436 -17.39 -0.38 11.23
N THR A 437 -16.62 0.61 11.67
CA THR A 437 -16.22 1.74 10.82
C THR A 437 -14.88 1.52 10.10
N SER A 438 -14.83 0.52 9.22
CA SER A 438 -13.73 0.36 8.26
C SER A 438 -13.72 1.53 7.26
N ARG A 439 -12.54 1.95 6.81
CA ARG A 439 -12.35 3.16 5.99
C ARG A 439 -11.78 2.87 4.61
N ASP A 440 -10.56 2.34 4.54
CA ASP A 440 -9.85 2.09 3.29
C ASP A 440 -9.08 0.76 3.37
N ALA A 441 -8.65 0.28 2.21
CA ALA A 441 -7.88 -0.94 2.07
C ALA A 441 -6.75 -0.76 1.06
N ALA A 442 -5.66 -1.50 1.25
CA ALA A 442 -4.53 -1.52 0.32
C ALA A 442 -3.85 -2.89 0.28
N PHE A 443 -3.12 -3.18 -0.80
CA PHE A 443 -2.12 -4.24 -0.85
C PHE A 443 -0.71 -3.67 -0.77
N ASP A 444 0.25 -4.48 -0.31
CA ASP A 444 1.67 -4.27 -0.62
C ASP A 444 2.13 -5.12 -1.81
N ALA A 445 3.40 -4.94 -2.20
CA ALA A 445 3.98 -5.61 -3.36
C ALA A 445 4.07 -7.14 -3.23
N ALA A 446 4.11 -7.66 -1.99
CA ALA A 446 4.14 -9.09 -1.73
C ALA A 446 2.75 -9.71 -1.58
N GLY A 447 1.68 -8.90 -1.67
CA GLY A 447 0.30 -9.35 -1.57
C GLY A 447 -0.23 -9.46 -0.13
N ASN A 448 0.47 -8.93 0.88
CA ASN A 448 -0.18 -8.66 2.16
C ASN A 448 -1.18 -7.52 1.97
N PHE A 449 -2.23 -7.48 2.78
CA PHE A 449 -3.29 -6.49 2.68
C PHE A 449 -3.54 -5.76 3.99
N TYR A 450 -3.95 -4.51 3.87
CA TYR A 450 -4.00 -3.49 4.90
C TYR A 450 -5.43 -2.99 5.01
N GLY A 451 -5.92 -2.81 6.25
CA GLY A 451 -7.24 -2.26 6.52
C GLY A 451 -7.20 -1.22 7.62
N SER A 452 -7.75 -0.05 7.33
CA SER A 452 -7.93 1.00 8.32
C SER A 452 -9.35 0.99 8.91
N ASN A 453 -9.47 1.22 10.21
CA ASN A 453 -10.74 1.24 10.90
C ASN A 453 -10.75 2.33 11.98
N SER A 454 -11.75 3.23 11.93
CA SER A 454 -11.89 4.34 12.89
C SER A 454 -12.67 3.97 14.16
N SER A 455 -13.37 2.83 14.20
CA SER A 455 -14.00 2.38 15.46
C SER A 455 -12.97 1.72 16.39
N ALA A 456 -12.07 0.95 15.80
CA ALA A 456 -10.97 0.32 16.53
C ALA A 456 -9.73 1.22 16.60
N GLU A 457 -9.69 2.29 15.79
CA GLU A 457 -8.58 3.24 15.76
C GLU A 457 -7.24 2.58 15.37
N TYR A 458 -7.29 1.64 14.41
CA TYR A 458 -6.15 0.83 14.01
C TYR A 458 -5.98 0.73 12.49
N LEU A 459 -4.72 0.65 12.08
CA LEU A 459 -4.30 0.00 10.85
C LEU A 459 -3.97 -1.47 11.16
N ARG A 460 -4.64 -2.40 10.50
CA ARG A 460 -4.29 -3.82 10.58
C ARG A 460 -3.74 -4.33 9.27
N VAL A 461 -2.84 -5.30 9.38
CA VAL A 461 -2.17 -5.90 8.24
C VAL A 461 -2.31 -7.41 8.34
N TYR A 462 -2.59 -8.04 7.20
CA TYR A 462 -2.83 -9.46 7.09
C TYR A 462 -2.01 -10.05 5.96
N SER A 463 -1.48 -11.24 6.18
CA SER A 463 -0.85 -12.05 5.15
C SER A 463 -1.83 -13.10 4.63
N PRO A 464 -1.87 -13.36 3.30
CA PRO A 464 -2.52 -14.55 2.78
C PRO A 464 -1.79 -15.82 3.26
N ALA A 465 -2.44 -16.97 3.05
CA ALA A 465 -1.86 -18.27 3.33
C ALA A 465 -0.86 -18.69 2.24
N GLY A 466 0.05 -19.58 2.61
CA GLY A 466 1.02 -20.21 1.72
C GLY A 466 2.39 -19.56 1.76
N ALA A 467 3.39 -20.35 1.35
CA ALA A 467 4.78 -19.90 1.25
C ALA A 467 4.93 -18.79 0.22
N ASN A 468 5.91 -17.92 0.41
CA ASN A 468 6.22 -16.87 -0.55
C ASN A 468 7.73 -16.69 -0.73
N SER A 469 8.09 -16.10 -1.87
CA SER A 469 9.40 -15.51 -2.08
C SER A 469 9.23 -14.25 -2.90
N TYR A 470 9.91 -13.18 -2.49
CA TYR A 470 9.86 -11.89 -3.17
C TYR A 470 11.27 -11.35 -3.39
N THR A 471 11.56 -10.89 -4.60
CA THR A 471 12.85 -10.29 -4.97
C THR A 471 12.70 -8.80 -5.17
N THR A 472 13.44 -8.03 -4.38
CA THR A 472 13.49 -6.58 -4.47
C THR A 472 14.82 -6.15 -5.10
N PRO A 473 14.84 -5.61 -6.32
CA PRO A 473 16.04 -4.97 -6.85
C PRO A 473 16.31 -3.66 -6.11
N ALA A 474 17.58 -3.31 -5.94
CA ALA A 474 17.94 -1.97 -5.47
C ALA A 474 17.51 -0.92 -6.52
N PRO A 475 16.97 0.23 -6.09
CA PRO A 475 16.61 1.30 -7.02
C PRO A 475 17.86 1.83 -7.73
N ALA A 476 17.70 2.39 -8.93
CA ALA A 476 18.83 2.84 -9.76
C ALA A 476 19.72 3.91 -9.10
N THR A 477 19.19 4.61 -8.10
CA THR A 477 19.92 5.60 -7.28
C THR A 477 20.87 4.97 -6.25
N VAL A 478 20.74 3.67 -5.97
CA VAL A 478 21.59 2.94 -5.02
C VAL A 478 22.60 2.10 -5.81
N THR A 479 23.85 2.55 -5.79
CA THR A 479 24.97 1.86 -6.47
C THR A 479 26.18 1.74 -5.57
N MET A 480 27.00 0.72 -5.82
CA MET A 480 28.26 0.45 -5.13
C MET A 480 29.41 0.62 -6.10
N ALA A 481 30.27 1.61 -5.87
CA ALA A 481 31.44 1.88 -6.72
C ALA A 481 32.65 1.04 -6.29
N VAL A 482 33.22 0.29 -7.21
CA VAL A 482 34.48 -0.45 -7.02
C VAL A 482 35.59 0.27 -7.79
N THR A 483 36.69 0.57 -7.10
CA THR A 483 37.90 1.13 -7.72
C THR A 483 38.93 0.04 -7.98
N ALA A 484 39.75 0.23 -9.02
CA ALA A 484 40.90 -0.64 -9.26
C ALA A 484 41.86 -0.50 -8.07
N GLY A 485 42.40 -1.62 -7.59
CA GLY A 485 43.43 -1.59 -6.55
C GLY A 485 44.62 -0.76 -7.05
N VAL A 486 44.94 0.32 -6.35
CA VAL A 486 46.18 1.05 -6.60
C VAL A 486 47.30 0.15 -6.10
N ASN A 487 48.09 -0.44 -6.99
CA ASN A 487 49.35 -1.06 -6.61
C ASN A 487 50.28 0.07 -6.14
N GLU A 488 50.34 0.33 -4.83
CA GLU A 488 51.34 1.21 -4.22
C GLU A 488 52.74 0.56 -4.24
N TRP A 489 53.24 0.20 -5.43
CA TRP A 489 54.58 -0.39 -5.63
C TRP A 489 55.49 0.49 -6.51
N LEU A 490 55.34 1.80 -6.43
CA LEU A 490 56.29 2.74 -7.03
C LEU A 490 56.58 3.85 -6.03
N ASN A 491 57.43 3.57 -5.04
CA ASN A 491 58.30 4.52 -4.33
C ASN A 491 59.19 3.75 -3.33
N TYR A 492 60.16 3.00 -3.85
CA TYR A 492 61.40 2.69 -3.15
C TYR A 492 62.56 2.69 -4.15
#